data_AF-A0A1K1PG41-F1
#
_entry.id   AF-A0A1K1PG41-F1
#
_cell.length_a   1.000
_cell.length_b   1.000
_cell.length_c   1.000
_cell.angle_alpha   90.00
_cell.angle_beta   90.00
_cell.angle_gamma   90.00
#
_symmetry.space_group_name_H-M   'P 1'
#
loop_
_entity.id
_entity.type
_entity.pdbx_description
1 polymer ?
#
loop_
_entity_poly.entity_id
_entity_poly.type
_entity_poly.pdbx_seq_one_letter_code
_entity_poly.pdbx_strand_id
1 'polypeptide(L)'
;MSYPACEDDIKMIEITVSSIENTERSITKGSDEHLDLILDIRNGLSENTFLIRKVVDDIEQHFNSYTVEKAQNLLAKIFPVFNLTKSINALIEKLELSNDLSTHLAAFNDEVRELSEIANDLSRYKVNTSK
;
A
#
# COMPACT_ATOMS: atom_id res chain seq x y z
N MET A 1 -3.74 8.61 -25.30
CA MET A 1 -3.69 9.28 -23.99
C MET A 1 -3.16 8.27 -23.00
N SER A 2 -1.99 8.54 -22.42
CA SER A 2 -1.26 7.57 -21.61
C SER A 2 -1.91 7.51 -20.22
N TYR A 3 -2.54 6.37 -19.90
CA TYR A 3 -3.09 6.08 -18.57
C TYR A 3 -2.26 5.02 -17.77
N PRO A 4 -0.92 5.08 -17.68
CA PRO A 4 -0.14 4.10 -16.91
C PRO A 4 0.13 4.51 -15.44
N ALA A 5 -0.22 5.74 -15.01
CA ALA A 5 0.25 6.29 -13.73
C ALA A 5 -0.07 5.41 -12.51
N CYS A 6 -1.31 4.92 -12.42
CA CYS A 6 -1.76 4.05 -11.33
C CYS A 6 -1.03 2.69 -11.30
N GLU A 7 -0.69 2.12 -12.47
CA GLU A 7 -0.02 0.82 -12.51
C GLU A 7 1.44 0.91 -12.08
N ASP A 8 2.10 2.01 -12.44
CA ASP A 8 3.47 2.29 -12.02
C ASP A 8 3.51 2.58 -10.51
N ASP A 9 2.51 3.30 -9.98
CA ASP A 9 2.39 3.55 -8.53
C ASP A 9 2.17 2.24 -7.76
N ILE A 10 1.35 1.30 -8.26
CA ILE A 10 1.16 -0.03 -7.63
C ILE A 10 2.46 -0.83 -7.59
N LYS A 11 3.23 -0.83 -8.68
CA LYS A 11 4.54 -1.51 -8.71
C LYS A 11 5.52 -0.88 -7.72
N MET A 12 5.51 0.44 -7.59
CA MET A 12 6.37 1.13 -6.61
C MET A 12 5.98 0.75 -5.18
N ILE A 13 4.69 0.60 -4.87
CA ILE A 13 4.23 0.07 -3.58
C ILE A 13 4.82 -1.33 -3.35
N GLU A 14 4.72 -2.24 -4.32
CA GLU A 14 5.27 -3.60 -4.19
C GLU A 14 6.78 -3.60 -3.90
N ILE A 15 7.54 -2.72 -4.57
CA ILE A 15 8.98 -2.58 -4.38
C ILE A 15 9.30 -2.06 -2.97
N THR A 16 8.66 -0.96 -2.55
CA THR A 16 8.92 -0.35 -1.25
C THR A 16 8.53 -1.29 -0.11
N VAL A 17 7.41 -2.00 -0.21
CA VAL A 17 7.03 -3.01 0.80
C VAL A 17 8.05 -4.15 0.84
N SER A 18 8.44 -4.69 -0.31
CA SER A 18 9.44 -5.78 -0.36
C SER A 18 10.78 -5.35 0.25
N SER A 19 11.17 -4.09 0.08
CA SER A 19 12.39 -3.54 0.70
C SER A 19 12.29 -3.53 2.23
N ILE A 20 11.13 -3.14 2.77
CA ILE A 20 10.87 -3.15 4.21
C ILE A 20 10.91 -4.59 4.76
N GLU A 21 10.21 -5.53 4.12
CA GLU A 21 10.17 -6.94 4.54
C GLU A 21 11.55 -7.60 4.59
N ASN A 22 12.41 -7.30 3.62
CA ASN A 22 13.77 -7.85 3.55
C ASN A 22 14.73 -7.26 4.59
N THR A 23 14.26 -6.34 5.42
CA THR A 23 15.06 -5.78 6.52
C THR A 23 15.05 -6.74 7.72
N GLU A 24 15.54 -7.98 7.53
CA GLU A 24 15.84 -8.87 8.64
C GLU A 24 17.19 -8.48 9.26
N ARG A 25 17.16 -7.86 10.44
CA ARG A 25 18.39 -7.59 11.20
C ARG A 25 18.17 -7.85 12.69
N SER A 26 19.10 -8.59 13.28
CA SER A 26 19.25 -8.68 14.74
C SER A 26 19.80 -7.35 15.25
N ILE A 27 18.92 -6.38 15.49
CA ILE A 27 19.29 -5.04 15.91
C ILE A 27 19.18 -4.92 17.42
N THR A 28 20.19 -4.30 18.03
CA THR A 28 20.15 -3.96 19.46
C THR A 28 19.27 -2.73 19.65
N LYS A 29 18.20 -2.85 20.44
CA LYS A 29 17.30 -1.73 20.74
C LYS A 29 18.08 -0.53 21.31
N GLY A 30 17.88 0.63 20.70
CA GLY A 30 18.54 1.88 21.09
C GLY A 30 19.94 2.11 20.47
N SER A 31 20.42 1.24 19.58
CA SER A 31 21.60 1.52 18.77
C SER A 31 21.30 2.49 17.62
N ASP A 32 22.35 3.02 16.99
CA ASP A 32 22.19 3.81 15.76
C ASP A 32 21.52 2.99 14.65
N GLU A 33 21.83 1.70 14.55
CA GLU A 33 21.18 0.77 13.61
C GLU A 33 19.67 0.60 13.88
N HIS A 34 19.25 0.74 15.14
CA HIS A 34 17.84 0.75 15.52
C HIS A 34 17.14 2.04 15.07
N LEU A 35 17.82 3.17 15.19
CA LEU A 35 17.30 4.44 14.69
C LEU A 35 17.21 4.43 13.16
N ASP A 36 18.23 3.93 12.47
CA ASP A 36 18.25 3.79 11.01
C ASP A 36 17.09 2.92 10.52
N LEU A 37 16.86 1.78 11.17
CA LEU A 37 15.72 0.91 10.87
C LEU A 37 14.38 1.63 11.03
N ILE A 38 14.19 2.36 12.13
CA ILE A 38 12.97 3.13 12.37
C ILE A 38 12.77 4.16 11.26
N LEU A 39 13.83 4.86 10.86
CA LEU A 39 13.78 5.86 9.79
C LEU A 39 13.46 5.23 8.43
N ASP A 40 14.07 4.10 8.10
CA ASP A 40 13.82 3.38 6.84
C ASP A 40 12.37 2.91 6.74
N ILE A 41 11.84 2.27 7.80
CA ILE A 41 10.44 1.82 7.84
C ILE A 41 9.49 3.03 7.79
N ARG A 42 9.79 4.10 8.53
CA ARG A 42 8.99 5.33 8.51
C ARG A 42 8.91 5.93 7.11
N ASN A 43 10.03 6.01 6.41
CA ASN A 43 10.09 6.55 5.05
C ASN A 43 9.29 5.67 4.10
N GLY A 44 9.46 4.35 4.19
CA GLY A 44 8.70 3.40 3.37
C GLY A 44 7.19 3.43 3.63
N LEU A 45 6.76 3.56 4.88
CA LEU A 45 5.34 3.78 5.23
C LEU A 45 4.81 5.08 4.62
N SER A 46 5.58 6.17 4.70
CA SER A 46 5.17 7.47 4.17
C SER A 46 5.06 7.46 2.64
N GLU A 47 6.03 6.84 1.97
CA GLU A 47 6.02 6.66 0.51
C GLU A 47 4.83 5.82 0.06
N ASN A 48 4.59 4.68 0.72
CA ASN A 48 3.45 3.83 0.40
C ASN A 48 2.12 4.53 0.67
N THR A 49 2.00 5.31 1.75
CA THR A 49 0.82 6.13 2.04
C THR A 49 0.53 7.07 0.87
N PHE A 50 1.54 7.78 0.38
CA PHE A 50 1.41 8.70 -0.75
C PHE A 50 1.06 7.99 -2.07
N LEU A 51 1.70 6.85 -2.35
CA LEU A 51 1.41 6.07 -3.57
C LEU A 51 0.00 5.48 -3.55
N ILE A 52 -0.45 4.96 -2.41
CA ILE A 52 -1.81 4.44 -2.25
C ILE A 52 -2.83 5.56 -2.46
N ARG A 53 -2.61 6.73 -1.85
CA ARG A 53 -3.44 7.92 -2.07
C ARG A 53 -3.58 8.25 -3.55
N LYS A 54 -2.47 8.29 -4.30
CA LYS A 54 -2.48 8.55 -5.75
C LYS A 54 -3.27 7.51 -6.53
N VAL A 55 -3.18 6.23 -6.16
CA VAL A 55 -3.95 5.15 -6.77
C VAL A 55 -5.45 5.35 -6.49
N VAL A 56 -5.83 5.66 -5.25
CA VAL A 56 -7.22 5.95 -4.88
C VAL A 56 -7.74 7.15 -5.68
N ASP A 57 -7.04 8.27 -5.66
CA ASP A 57 -7.43 9.50 -6.36
C ASP A 57 -7.58 9.26 -7.89
N ASP A 58 -6.67 8.50 -8.52
CA ASP A 58 -6.77 8.16 -9.95
C ASP A 58 -8.00 7.30 -10.25
N ILE A 59 -8.28 6.31 -9.40
CA ILE A 59 -9.44 5.44 -9.55
C ILE A 59 -10.72 6.26 -9.41
N GLU A 60 -10.83 7.11 -8.39
CA GLU A 60 -12.00 7.95 -8.17
C GLU A 60 -12.25 8.91 -9.34
N GLN A 61 -11.20 9.60 -9.80
CA GLN A 61 -11.28 10.55 -10.90
C GLN A 61 -11.73 9.87 -12.21
N HIS A 62 -11.29 8.63 -12.44
CA HIS A 62 -11.54 7.92 -13.68
C HIS A 62 -12.58 6.81 -13.56
N PHE A 63 -13.24 6.67 -12.41
CA PHE A 63 -14.12 5.54 -12.08
C PHE A 63 -15.14 5.27 -13.18
N ASN A 64 -15.84 6.31 -13.63
CA ASN A 64 -16.87 6.20 -14.66
C ASN A 64 -16.33 5.77 -16.02
N SER A 65 -15.07 6.08 -16.33
CA SER A 65 -14.42 5.76 -17.61
C SER A 65 -13.88 4.33 -17.70
N TYR A 66 -13.75 3.62 -16.57
CA TYR A 66 -13.18 2.28 -16.57
C TYR A 66 -14.11 1.26 -17.23
N THR A 67 -13.55 0.50 -18.18
CA THR A 67 -14.17 -0.69 -18.76
C THR A 67 -14.09 -1.85 -17.78
N VAL A 68 -14.91 -2.89 -17.99
CA VAL A 68 -14.88 -4.13 -17.20
C VAL A 68 -13.47 -4.74 -17.18
N GLU A 69 -12.85 -4.86 -18.36
CA GLU A 69 -11.50 -5.43 -18.53
C GLU A 69 -10.45 -4.62 -17.76
N LYS A 70 -10.50 -3.29 -17.86
CA LYS A 70 -9.56 -2.41 -17.13
C LYS A 70 -9.75 -2.54 -15.63
N ALA A 71 -10.99 -2.55 -15.14
CA ALA A 71 -11.28 -2.73 -13.72
C ALA A 71 -10.78 -4.10 -13.22
N GLN A 72 -10.98 -5.18 -13.97
CA GLN A 72 -10.46 -6.51 -13.63
C GLN A 72 -8.94 -6.56 -13.55
N ASN A 73 -8.25 -5.98 -14.55
CA ASN A 73 -6.78 -5.92 -14.57
C ASN A 73 -6.26 -5.12 -13.37
N LEU A 74 -6.89 -4.00 -13.06
CA LEU A 74 -6.49 -3.17 -11.93
C LEU A 74 -6.70 -3.89 -10.59
N LEU A 75 -7.83 -4.55 -10.38
CA LEU A 75 -8.10 -5.32 -9.17
C LEU A 75 -7.07 -6.45 -8.97
N ALA A 76 -6.68 -7.13 -10.06
CA ALA A 76 -5.65 -8.17 -10.00
C ALA A 76 -4.29 -7.64 -9.49
N LYS A 77 -3.99 -6.35 -9.72
CA LYS A 77 -2.78 -5.67 -9.23
C LYS A 77 -2.94 -5.10 -7.82
N ILE A 78 -4.13 -4.64 -7.44
CA ILE A 78 -4.39 -4.09 -6.10
C ILE A 78 -4.41 -5.20 -5.04
N PHE A 79 -5.00 -6.37 -5.32
CA PHE A 79 -5.15 -7.42 -4.29
C PHE A 79 -3.85 -7.87 -3.62
N PRO A 80 -2.73 -8.06 -4.34
CA PRO A 80 -1.42 -8.33 -3.73
C PRO A 80 -0.99 -7.30 -2.68
N VAL A 81 -1.28 -6.02 -2.88
CA VAL A 81 -0.91 -4.93 -1.97
C VAL A 81 -1.49 -5.12 -0.57
N PHE A 82 -2.69 -5.69 -0.45
CA PHE A 82 -3.30 -5.95 0.87
C PHE A 82 -2.57 -7.04 1.66
N ASN A 83 -1.97 -8.03 0.99
CA ASN A 83 -1.17 -9.05 1.66
C ASN A 83 0.16 -8.46 2.15
N LEU A 84 0.80 -7.66 1.30
CA LEU A 84 2.03 -6.94 1.61
C LEU A 84 1.85 -6.00 2.82
N THR A 85 0.71 -5.31 2.91
CA THR A 85 0.35 -4.46 4.06
C THR A 85 0.29 -5.26 5.37
N LYS A 86 -0.31 -6.46 5.35
CA LYS A 86 -0.39 -7.32 6.54
C LYS A 86 1.00 -7.73 7.02
N SER A 87 1.90 -8.05 6.10
CA SER A 87 3.28 -8.39 6.44
C SER A 87 4.03 -7.23 7.10
N ILE A 88 3.87 -5.99 6.61
CA ILE A 88 4.47 -4.80 7.25
C ILE A 88 3.98 -4.64 8.67
N ASN A 89 2.66 -4.71 8.89
CA ASN A 89 2.08 -4.61 10.23
C ASN A 89 2.66 -5.68 11.16
N ALA A 90 2.78 -6.93 10.69
CA ALA A 90 3.37 -8.03 11.46
C ALA A 90 4.87 -7.82 11.73
N LEU A 91 5.63 -7.24 10.79
CA LEU A 91 7.05 -6.91 10.97
C LEU A 91 7.22 -5.84 12.04
N ILE A 92 6.44 -4.75 11.97
CA ILE A 92 6.49 -3.66 12.95
C ILE A 92 6.14 -4.16 14.36
N GLU A 93 5.14 -5.03 14.47
CA GLU A 93 4.78 -5.67 15.73
C GLU A 93 5.90 -6.59 16.24
N LYS A 94 6.48 -7.44 15.38
CA LYS A 94 7.60 -8.33 15.71
C LYS A 94 8.84 -7.56 16.19
N LEU A 95 9.09 -6.39 15.63
CA LEU A 95 10.22 -5.51 15.99
C LEU A 95 9.89 -4.57 17.16
N GLU A 96 8.70 -4.65 17.74
CA GLU A 96 8.21 -3.77 18.81
C GLU A 96 8.26 -2.26 18.46
N LEU A 97 8.14 -1.91 17.18
CA LEU A 97 8.26 -0.53 16.69
C LEU A 97 6.92 0.21 16.61
N SER A 98 5.83 -0.41 17.06
CA SER A 98 4.47 0.14 16.93
C SER A 98 4.31 1.52 17.58
N ASN A 99 4.99 1.78 18.70
CA ASN A 99 4.93 3.09 19.36
C ASN A 99 5.71 4.15 18.58
N ASP A 100 6.91 3.80 18.12
CA ASP A 100 7.80 4.70 17.36
C ASP A 100 7.21 5.10 16.00
N LEU A 101 6.41 4.20 15.41
CA LEU A 101 5.82 4.37 14.07
C LEU A 101 4.32 4.65 14.08
N SER A 102 3.70 4.77 15.26
CA SER A 102 2.23 4.81 15.44
C SER A 102 1.48 5.73 14.49
N THR A 103 1.95 6.98 14.31
CA THR A 103 1.31 7.95 13.42
C THR A 103 1.40 7.55 11.94
N HIS A 104 2.58 7.09 11.49
CA HIS A 104 2.79 6.71 10.09
C HIS A 104 2.07 5.39 9.77
N LEU A 105 2.03 4.48 10.75
CA LEU A 105 1.30 3.23 10.65
C LEU A 105 -0.21 3.46 10.57
N ALA A 106 -0.74 4.38 11.37
CA ALA A 106 -2.16 4.76 11.32
C ALA A 106 -2.52 5.36 9.96
N ALA A 107 -1.74 6.35 9.48
CA ALA A 107 -1.97 6.97 8.17
C ALA A 107 -1.90 5.95 7.03
N PHE A 108 -0.89 5.08 7.04
CA PHE A 108 -0.76 4.00 6.06
C PHE A 108 -1.97 3.06 6.08
N ASN A 109 -2.42 2.61 7.26
CA ASN A 109 -3.56 1.72 7.38
C ASN A 109 -4.88 2.39 6.97
N ASP A 110 -5.04 3.70 7.20
CA ASP A 110 -6.20 4.46 6.74
C ASP A 110 -6.26 4.53 5.21
N GLU A 111 -5.14 4.82 4.55
CA GLU A 111 -5.08 4.83 3.07
C GLU A 111 -5.29 3.42 2.48
N VAL A 112 -4.79 2.38 3.13
CA VAL A 112 -5.05 0.98 2.72
C VAL A 112 -6.54 0.63 2.84
N ARG A 113 -7.22 1.16 3.87
CA ARG A 113 -8.67 1.02 4.02
C ARG A 113 -9.41 1.73 2.88
N GLU A 114 -9.04 2.96 2.54
CA GLU A 114 -9.61 3.69 1.39
C GLU A 114 -9.40 2.91 0.08
N LEU A 115 -8.20 2.36 -0.14
CA LEU A 115 -7.91 1.50 -1.29
C LEU A 115 -8.78 0.24 -1.32
N SER A 116 -9.06 -0.36 -0.15
CA SER A 116 -9.96 -1.51 -0.05
C SER A 116 -11.39 -1.15 -0.41
N GLU A 117 -11.88 -0.01 0.07
CA GLU A 117 -13.21 0.51 -0.24
C GLU A 117 -13.38 0.75 -1.74
N ILE A 118 -12.45 1.47 -2.38
CA ILE A 118 -12.55 1.76 -3.82
C ILE A 118 -12.35 0.50 -4.69
N ALA A 119 -11.52 -0.45 -4.26
CA ALA A 119 -11.39 -1.74 -4.93
C ALA A 119 -12.68 -2.56 -4.85
N ASN A 120 -13.37 -2.53 -3.70
CA ASN A 120 -14.68 -3.17 -3.56
C ASN A 120 -15.73 -2.51 -4.46
N ASP A 121 -15.73 -1.18 -4.57
CA ASP A 121 -16.64 -0.46 -5.47
C ASP A 121 -16.36 -0.75 -6.93
N LEU A 122 -15.10 -0.82 -7.35
CA LEU A 122 -14.73 -1.28 -8.70
C LEU A 122 -15.25 -2.69 -8.96
N SER A 123 -15.01 -3.61 -8.03
CA SER A 123 -15.49 -5.00 -8.13
C SER A 123 -17.01 -5.07 -8.25
N ARG A 124 -17.73 -4.32 -7.41
CA ARG A 124 -19.19 -4.34 -7.36
C ARG A 124 -19.83 -3.68 -8.58
N TYR A 125 -19.38 -2.49 -8.95
CA TYR A 125 -20.07 -1.63 -9.92
C TYR A 125 -19.50 -1.70 -11.33
N LYS A 126 -18.26 -2.18 -11.52
CA LYS A 126 -17.65 -2.34 -12.85
C LYS A 126 -17.53 -3.78 -13.28
N VAL A 127 -17.24 -4.70 -12.37
CA VAL A 127 -16.99 -6.10 -12.73
C VAL A 127 -18.23 -6.98 -12.56
N ASN A 128 -18.86 -6.92 -11.39
CA ASN A 128 -19.97 -7.81 -11.03
C ASN A 128 -21.36 -7.27 -11.39
N THR A 129 -21.46 -6.08 -11.97
CA THR A 129 -22.70 -5.47 -12.46
C THR A 129 -23.26 -6.14 -13.72
N SER A 130 -22.47 -6.95 -14.42
CA SER A 130 -22.86 -7.64 -15.66
C SER A 130 -23.59 -8.99 -15.44
N LYS A 131 -24.21 -9.20 -14.26
CA LYS A 131 -25.03 -10.39 -13.98
C LYS A 131 -26.52 -10.07 -14.04
#